data_AF-A0A939U8Q2-F1
#
_entry.id   AF-A0A939U8Q2-F1
#
_cell.length_a   1.000
_cell.length_b   1.000
_cell.length_c   1.000
_cell.angle_alpha   90.00
_cell.angle_beta   90.00
_cell.angle_gamma   90.00
#
_symmetry.space_group_name_H-M   'P 1'
#
loop_
_entity.id
_entity.type
_entity.pdbx_description
1 polymer ?
#
loop_
_entity_poly.entity_id
_entity_poly.type
_entity_poly.pdbx_seq_one_letter_code
_entity_poly.pdbx_strand_id
1 'polypeptide(L)'
;TREDHSQVMNASVRLYADAGNAKTKLENGFDLSDYDRRCLEYAKDYAVEILSIDVNIGLTEMLDTCWKLFKKYFSQAETGIKQAMIDKYWPAD
;
A
#
# COMPACT_ATOMS: atom_id res chain seq x y z
N THR A 1 18.00 -3.27 -9.03
CA THR A 1 16.73 -2.51 -9.02
C THR A 1 16.90 -1.30 -8.11
N ARG A 2 15.90 -0.40 -8.02
CA ARG A 2 15.90 0.71 -7.05
C ARG A 2 16.06 0.17 -5.61
N GLU A 3 16.70 0.93 -4.73
CA GLU A 3 17.13 0.47 -3.39
C GLU A 3 15.96 0.19 -2.42
N ASP A 4 14.82 0.84 -2.64
CA ASP A 4 13.60 0.72 -1.86
C ASP A 4 12.72 -0.46 -2.32
N HIS A 5 13.03 -1.10 -3.45
CA HIS A 5 12.21 -2.12 -4.09
C HIS A 5 11.74 -3.21 -3.09
N SER A 6 12.68 -3.81 -2.33
CA SER A 6 12.32 -4.85 -1.36
C SER A 6 11.40 -4.34 -0.25
N GLN A 7 11.66 -3.14 0.27
CA GLN A 7 10.86 -2.60 1.37
C GLN A 7 9.46 -2.18 0.92
N VAL A 8 9.36 -1.54 -0.25
CA VAL A 8 8.09 -1.14 -0.84
C VAL A 8 7.24 -2.37 -1.12
N MET A 9 7.78 -3.40 -1.78
CA MET A 9 6.99 -4.60 -2.10
C MET A 9 6.55 -5.36 -0.85
N ASN A 10 7.42 -5.48 0.17
CA ASN A 10 7.05 -6.11 1.44
C ASN A 10 5.92 -5.35 2.15
N ALA A 11 5.99 -4.01 2.17
CA ALA A 11 4.93 -3.18 2.74
C ALA A 11 3.64 -3.31 1.92
N SER A 12 3.72 -3.25 0.58
CA SER A 12 2.56 -3.34 -0.30
C SER A 12 1.77 -4.62 -0.09
N VAL A 13 2.46 -5.75 -0.06
CA VAL A 13 1.84 -7.07 0.15
C VAL A 13 1.26 -7.20 1.55
N ARG A 14 1.96 -6.73 2.58
CA ARG A 14 1.46 -6.78 3.96
C ARG A 14 0.19 -5.94 4.13
N LEU A 15 0.19 -4.69 3.66
CA LEU A 15 -0.96 -3.79 3.73
C LEU A 15 -2.15 -4.32 2.91
N TYR A 16 -1.88 -4.98 1.78
CA TYR A 16 -2.91 -5.66 1.01
C TYR A 16 -3.50 -6.87 1.77
N ALA A 17 -2.66 -7.63 2.49
CA ALA A 17 -3.13 -8.73 3.33
C ALA A 17 -3.99 -8.26 4.51
N ASP A 18 -3.65 -7.11 5.12
CA ASP A 18 -4.47 -6.50 6.17
C ASP A 18 -5.89 -6.19 5.69
N ALA A 19 -6.06 -5.82 4.41
CA ALA A 19 -7.38 -5.64 3.80
C ALA A 19 -8.19 -6.95 3.74
N GLY A 20 -7.54 -8.10 3.55
CA GLY A 20 -8.18 -9.41 3.62
C GLY A 20 -8.73 -9.71 5.02
N ASN A 21 -7.97 -9.36 6.06
CA ASN A 21 -8.43 -9.46 7.45
C ASN A 21 -9.61 -8.50 7.71
N ALA A 22 -9.53 -7.25 7.24
CA ALA A 22 -10.61 -6.28 7.34
C ALA A 22 -11.89 -6.75 6.63
N LYS A 23 -11.75 -7.35 5.45
CA LYS A 23 -12.87 -7.92 4.69
C LYS A 23 -13.53 -9.06 5.47
N THR A 24 -12.73 -9.94 6.07
CA THR A 24 -13.23 -11.04 6.90
C THR A 24 -14.00 -10.52 8.13
N LYS A 25 -13.52 -9.44 8.77
CA LYS A 25 -14.25 -8.79 9.87
C LYS A 25 -15.61 -8.27 9.41
N LEU A 26 -15.64 -7.58 8.26
CA LEU A 26 -16.86 -7.03 7.67
C LEU A 26 -17.88 -8.12 7.34
N GLU A 27 -17.44 -9.21 6.69
CA GLU A 27 -18.30 -10.34 6.31
C GLU A 27 -18.90 -11.07 7.51
N ASN A 28 -18.19 -11.07 8.65
CA ASN A 28 -18.68 -11.63 9.91
C ASN A 28 -19.49 -10.63 10.76
N GLY A 29 -19.73 -9.40 10.26
CA GLY A 29 -20.53 -8.39 10.95
C GLY A 29 -19.82 -7.68 12.10
N PHE A 30 -18.49 -7.74 12.18
CA PHE A 30 -17.72 -6.94 13.14
C PHE A 30 -17.57 -5.49 12.68
N ASP A 31 -17.52 -4.57 13.64
CA ASP A 31 -17.18 -3.18 13.35
C ASP A 31 -15.76 -3.05 12.81
N LEU A 32 -15.61 -2.23 11.77
CA LEU A 32 -14.30 -1.89 11.22
C LEU A 32 -13.71 -0.70 11.96
N SER A 33 -12.40 -0.74 12.20
CA SER A 33 -11.63 0.45 12.58
C SER A 33 -11.44 1.40 11.38
N ASP A 34 -10.93 2.61 11.63
CA ASP A 34 -10.50 3.51 10.55
C ASP A 34 -9.41 2.88 9.67
N TYR A 35 -8.41 2.24 10.31
CA TYR A 35 -7.35 1.52 9.62
C TYR A 35 -7.90 0.40 8.73
N ASP A 36 -8.84 -0.41 9.23
CA ASP A 36 -9.46 -1.48 8.45
C ASP A 36 -10.13 -0.93 7.17
N ARG A 37 -10.84 0.20 7.28
CA ARG A 37 -11.47 0.86 6.12
C ARG A 37 -10.43 1.36 5.13
N ARG A 38 -9.35 2.01 5.60
CA ARG A 38 -8.26 2.48 4.74
C ARG A 38 -7.54 1.33 4.04
N CYS A 39 -7.35 0.18 4.71
CA CYS A 39 -6.79 -1.01 4.08
C CYS A 39 -7.68 -1.54 2.94
N LEU A 40 -9.00 -1.56 3.12
CA LEU A 40 -9.93 -1.98 2.06
C LEU A 40 -9.84 -1.08 0.82
N GLU A 41 -9.82 0.25 1.02
CA GLU A 41 -9.68 1.20 -0.09
C GLU A 41 -8.29 1.12 -0.75
N TYR A 42 -7.23 0.98 0.05
CA TYR A 42 -5.88 0.73 -0.47
C TYR A 42 -5.83 -0.52 -1.35
N ALA A 43 -6.42 -1.63 -0.90
CA ALA A 43 -6.39 -2.88 -1.65
C ALA A 43 -7.12 -2.78 -3.00
N LYS A 44 -8.20 -2.00 -3.05
CA LYS A 44 -8.92 -1.72 -4.30
C LYS A 44 -8.04 -0.97 -5.29
N ASP A 45 -7.42 0.13 -4.88
CA ASP A 45 -6.56 0.93 -5.76
C ASP A 45 -5.28 0.17 -6.13
N TYR A 46 -4.66 -0.53 -5.18
CA TYR A 46 -3.48 -1.36 -5.45
C TYR A 46 -3.78 -2.46 -6.48
N ALA A 47 -4.96 -3.09 -6.41
CA ALA A 47 -5.36 -4.08 -7.39
C ALA A 47 -5.50 -3.48 -8.80
N VAL A 48 -6.06 -2.27 -8.90
CA VAL A 48 -6.28 -1.58 -10.19
C VAL A 48 -4.99 -1.02 -10.76
N GLU A 49 -4.16 -0.39 -9.93
CA GLU A 49 -2.99 0.39 -10.38
C GLU A 49 -1.70 -0.43 -10.46
N ILE A 50 -1.63 -1.58 -9.77
CA ILE A 50 -0.40 -2.41 -9.70
C ILE A 50 -0.63 -3.84 -10.17
N LEU A 51 -1.72 -4.50 -9.77
CA LEU A 51 -1.92 -5.94 -10.04
C LEU A 51 -2.69 -6.25 -11.33
N SER A 52 -3.43 -5.28 -11.86
CA SER A 52 -4.28 -5.48 -13.04
C SER A 52 -3.44 -5.85 -14.27
N ILE A 53 -3.93 -6.79 -15.09
CA ILE A 53 -3.27 -7.22 -16.33
C ILE A 53 -3.13 -6.09 -17.36
N ASP A 54 -4.00 -5.08 -17.27
CA ASP A 54 -4.00 -3.93 -18.18
C ASP A 54 -2.97 -2.87 -17.78
N VAL A 55 -2.32 -3.00 -16.62
CA VAL A 55 -1.26 -2.09 -16.17
C VAL A 55 0.03 -2.41 -16.90
N ASN A 56 0.52 -1.44 -17.67
CA ASN A 56 1.78 -1.52 -18.40
C ASN A 56 2.72 -0.37 -18.01
N ILE A 57 3.27 -0.44 -16.79
CA ILE A 57 4.19 0.55 -16.22
C ILE A 57 5.55 -0.07 -15.93
N GLY A 58 6.61 0.74 -16.02
CA GLY A 58 7.97 0.30 -15.69
C GLY A 58 8.18 0.12 -14.19
N LEU A 59 9.23 -0.62 -13.79
CA LEU A 59 9.53 -0.88 -12.38
C LEU A 59 9.62 0.39 -11.52
N THR A 60 10.30 1.44 -11.99
CA THR A 60 10.44 2.69 -11.25
C THR A 60 9.08 3.36 -11.02
N GLU A 61 8.26 3.42 -12.07
CA GLU A 61 6.92 4.00 -12.01
C GLU A 61 6.00 3.19 -11.08
N MET A 62 6.06 1.86 -11.14
CA MET A 62 5.36 0.98 -10.21
C MET A 62 5.72 1.29 -8.75
N LEU A 63 6.99 1.48 -8.45
CA LEU A 63 7.43 1.82 -7.09
C LEU A 63 6.96 3.21 -6.67
N ASP A 64 6.97 4.19 -7.56
CA ASP A 64 6.43 5.54 -7.29
C ASP A 64 4.92 5.52 -7.08
N THR A 65 4.18 4.70 -7.83
CA THR A 65 2.75 4.47 -7.63
C THR A 65 2.49 3.85 -6.26
N CYS A 66 3.25 2.84 -5.84
CA CYS A 66 3.16 2.29 -4.49
C CYS A 66 3.38 3.36 -3.41
N TRP A 67 4.38 4.24 -3.55
CA TRP A 67 4.61 5.33 -2.60
C TRP A 67 3.44 6.34 -2.54
N LYS A 68 2.82 6.65 -3.69
CA LYS A 68 1.62 7.50 -3.74
C LYS A 68 0.44 6.83 -3.03
N LEU A 69 0.23 5.53 -3.25
CA LEU A 69 -0.80 4.76 -2.56
C LEU A 69 -0.55 4.72 -1.05
N PHE A 70 0.70 4.54 -0.62
CA PHE A 70 1.04 4.61 0.81
C PHE A 70 0.70 5.96 1.41
N LYS A 71 1.10 7.07 0.77
CA LYS A 71 0.79 8.41 1.28
C LYS A 71 -0.71 8.69 1.31
N LYS A 72 -1.46 8.19 0.32
CA LYS A 72 -2.91 8.39 0.23
C LYS A 72 -3.65 7.69 1.36
N TYR A 73 -3.21 6.50 1.76
CA TYR A 73 -3.96 5.64 2.67
C TYR A 73 -3.35 5.43 4.05
N PHE A 74 -2.06 5.73 4.23
CA PHE A 74 -1.33 5.39 5.45
C PHE A 74 -0.38 6.51 5.87
N SER A 75 -0.12 6.57 7.17
CA SER A 75 1.00 7.31 7.71
C SER A 75 2.32 6.61 7.41
N GLN A 76 3.42 7.35 7.45
CA GLN A 76 4.77 6.80 7.32
C GLN A 76 5.03 5.65 8.31
N ALA A 77 4.56 5.81 9.57
CA ALA A 77 4.72 4.80 10.60
C ALA A 77 3.94 3.51 10.29
N GLU A 78 2.71 3.63 9.78
CA GLU A 78 1.88 2.47 9.40
C GLU A 78 2.52 1.66 8.27
N THR A 79 3.31 2.26 7.39
CA THR A 79 4.03 1.49 6.34
C THR A 79 5.08 0.54 6.93
N GLY A 80 5.66 0.86 8.10
CA GLY A 80 6.78 0.10 8.68
C GLY A 80 8.04 0.09 7.81
N ILE A 81 8.15 1.01 6.84
CA ILE A 81 9.34 1.17 6.00
C ILE A 81 10.39 1.97 6.78
N LYS A 82 11.68 1.63 6.60
CA LYS A 82 12.78 2.33 7.29
C LYS A 82 12.79 3.82 6.95
N GLN A 83 13.05 4.65 7.95
CA GLN A 83 13.06 6.12 7.82
C GLN A 83 13.95 6.60 6.67
N ALA A 84 15.14 6.01 6.47
CA ALA A 84 16.03 6.39 5.36
C ALA A 84 15.39 6.26 3.96
N MET A 85 14.43 5.35 3.77
CA MET A 85 13.68 5.26 2.51
C MET A 85 12.52 6.26 2.48
N ILE A 86 11.84 6.45 3.60
CA ILE A 86 10.78 7.45 3.77
C ILE A 86 11.32 8.84 3.42
N ASP A 87 12.45 9.23 4.00
CA ASP A 87 13.07 10.54 3.78
C ASP A 87 13.42 10.78 2.30
N LYS A 88 13.68 9.71 1.55
CA LYS A 88 14.12 9.79 0.15
C LYS A 88 12.98 9.72 -0.87
N TYR A 89 11.94 8.94 -0.56
CA TYR A 89 10.93 8.56 -1.55
C TYR A 89 9.49 8.91 -1.14
N TRP A 90 9.24 9.33 0.11
CA TRP A 90 7.91 9.76 0.52
C TRP A 90 7.48 10.98 -0.31
N PRO A 91 6.33 10.95 -1.00
CA PRO A 91 5.94 12.05 -1.87
C PRO A 91 5.75 13.35 -1.07
N ALA A 92 6.28 14.46 -1.59
CA ALA A 92 5.97 15.81 -1.09
C ALA A 92 4.49 16.16 -1.34
N ASP A 93 3.96 17.13 -0.59
CA ASP A 93 2.61 17.69 -0.80
C ASP A 93 2.52 18.52 -2.10
#